data_AF-A0A966WBL6-F1
#
_entry.id   AF-A0A966WBL6-F1
#
_cell.length_a   1.000
_cell.length_b   1.000
_cell.length_c   1.000
_cell.angle_alpha   90.00
_cell.angle_beta   90.00
_cell.angle_gamma   90.00
#
_symmetry.space_group_name_H-M   'P 1'
#
loop_
_entity.id
_entity.type
_entity.pdbx_description
1 polymer ?
#
loop_
_entity_poly.entity_id
_entity_poly.type
_entity_poly.pdbx_seq_one_letter_code
_entity_poly.pdbx_strand_id
1 'polypeptide(L)'
;AGPLRTAVVVEIPSARYGILAATALLCVDLIKELPITLLLRPFGVDTLSVWVWQATSESLWAQAAVPSLVMVAIGMLAVGALLTAIERGAEFVS
;
A
#
# COMPACT_ATOMS: atom_id res chain seq x y z
N ALA A 1 -11.97 9.06 33.24
CA ALA A 1 -12.11 8.36 31.94
C ALA A 1 -10.92 7.42 31.78
N GLY A 2 -11.13 6.18 31.34
CA GLY A 2 -10.03 5.23 31.17
C GLY A 2 -9.01 5.70 30.11
N PRO A 3 -7.70 5.45 30.29
CA PRO A 3 -6.65 5.88 29.35
C PRO A 3 -6.92 5.45 27.90
N LEU A 4 -7.35 4.19 27.71
CA LEU A 4 -7.72 3.63 26.41
C LEU A 4 -8.86 4.39 25.72
N ARG A 5 -9.84 4.89 26.48
CA ARG A 5 -10.96 5.65 25.92
C ARG A 5 -10.50 7.01 25.41
N THR A 6 -9.53 7.65 26.05
CA THR A 6 -8.96 8.92 25.58
C THR A 6 -8.16 8.72 24.29
N ALA A 7 -7.31 7.69 24.22
CA ALA A 7 -6.53 7.38 23.03
C ALA A 7 -7.43 7.13 21.80
N VAL A 8 -8.46 6.29 21.95
CA VAL A 8 -9.35 5.94 20.83
C VAL A 8 -10.28 7.09 20.41
N VAL A 9 -10.75 7.89 21.36
CA VAL A 9 -11.76 8.94 21.08
C VAL A 9 -11.13 10.27 20.70
N VAL A 10 -9.91 10.56 21.15
CA VAL A 10 -9.25 11.86 20.94
C VAL A 10 -8.02 11.72 20.05
N GLU A 11 -7.09 10.84 20.39
CA GLU A 11 -5.79 10.75 19.69
C GLU A 11 -5.94 10.15 18.29
N ILE A 12 -6.68 9.05 18.13
CA ILE A 12 -6.89 8.40 16.83
C ILE A 12 -7.61 9.32 15.82
N PRO A 13 -8.73 9.98 16.15
CA PRO A 13 -9.40 10.88 15.21
C PRO A 13 -8.58 12.13 14.89
N SER A 14 -7.75 12.59 15.83
CA SER A 14 -6.80 13.69 15.59
C SER A 14 -5.72 13.27 14.59
N ALA A 15 -5.21 12.05 14.71
CA ALA A 15 -4.20 11.49 13.81
C ALA A 15 -4.76 10.94 12.48
N ARG A 16 -6.04 11.16 12.16
CA ARG A 16 -6.73 10.51 11.01
C ARG A 16 -6.00 10.66 9.67
N TYR A 17 -5.41 11.82 9.39
CA TYR A 17 -4.64 12.05 8.16
C TYR A 17 -3.30 11.34 8.17
N GLY A 18 -2.64 11.26 9.34
CA GLY A 18 -1.41 10.47 9.52
C GLY A 18 -1.66 8.97 9.42
N ILE A 19 -2.80 8.49 9.91
CA ILE A 19 -3.22 7.09 9.76
C ILE A 19 -3.50 6.78 8.28
N LEU A 20 -4.23 7.65 7.57
CA LEU A 20 -4.44 7.52 6.13
C LEU A 20 -3.12 7.48 5.36
N ALA A 21 -2.15 8.32 5.75
CA ALA A 21 -0.80 8.30 5.20
C ALA A 21 -0.08 6.98 5.43
N ALA A 22 -0.04 6.53 6.68
CA ALA A 22 0.56 5.27 7.04
C ALA A 22 -0.09 4.11 6.28
N THR A 23 -1.42 4.04 6.23
CA THR A 23 -2.15 2.98 5.50
C THR A 23 -1.84 3.00 4.01
N ALA A 24 -1.84 4.17 3.36
CA ALA A 24 -1.55 4.27 1.94
C ALA A 24 -0.14 3.77 1.60
N LEU A 25 0.86 4.15 2.40
CA LEU A 25 2.24 3.69 2.24
C LEU A 25 2.37 2.17 2.48
N LEU A 26 1.77 1.69 3.57
CA LEU A 26 1.81 0.27 3.94
C LEU A 26 1.14 -0.61 2.87
N CYS A 27 0.06 -0.15 2.24
CA CYS A 27 -0.55 -0.85 1.12
C CYS A 27 0.42 -1.03 -0.07
N VAL A 28 1.19 0.02 -0.40
CA VAL A 28 2.15 -0.04 -1.51
C VAL A 28 3.30 -1.00 -1.19
N ASP A 29 3.78 -0.97 0.05
CA ASP A 29 4.83 -1.89 0.51
C ASP A 29 4.33 -3.33 0.45
N LEU A 30 3.16 -3.62 1.04
CA LEU A 30 2.57 -4.97 1.05
C LEU A 30 2.32 -5.55 -0.34
N ILE A 31 1.93 -4.73 -1.32
CA ILE A 31 1.75 -5.18 -2.72
C ILE A 31 3.07 -5.69 -3.32
N LYS A 32 4.21 -5.14 -2.89
CA LYS A 32 5.55 -5.45 -3.42
C LYS A 32 6.32 -6.44 -2.56
N GLU A 33 5.84 -6.77 -1.36
CA GLU A 33 6.47 -7.70 -0.42
C GLU A 33 6.44 -9.15 -0.92
N LEU A 34 7.42 -9.50 -1.75
CA LEU A 34 7.61 -10.84 -2.28
C LEU A 34 7.72 -11.93 -1.19
N PRO A 35 8.55 -11.79 -0.14
CA PRO A 35 8.84 -12.91 0.77
C PRO A 35 7.59 -13.42 1.48
N ILE A 36 6.76 -12.50 1.99
CA ILE A 36 5.51 -12.84 2.68
C ILE A 36 4.53 -13.51 1.71
N THR A 37 4.40 -12.98 0.50
CA THR A 37 3.49 -13.56 -0.51
C THR A 37 3.90 -14.97 -0.94
N LEU A 38 5.19 -15.28 -0.98
CA LEU A 38 5.67 -16.64 -1.23
C LEU A 38 5.42 -17.58 -0.05
N LEU A 39 5.58 -17.11 1.18
CA LEU A 39 5.33 -17.89 2.40
C LEU A 39 3.84 -18.22 2.60
N LEU A 40 2.96 -17.28 2.25
CA LEU A 40 1.50 -17.39 2.44
C LEU A 40 0.76 -17.77 1.16
N ARG A 41 1.49 -18.16 0.10
CA ARG A 41 0.92 -18.43 -1.23
C ARG A 41 -0.19 -19.50 -1.13
N PRO A 42 -1.45 -19.18 -1.45
CA PRO A 42 -2.51 -20.18 -1.51
C PRO A 42 -2.31 -21.09 -2.72
N PHE A 43 -2.80 -22.33 -2.64
CA PHE A 43 -2.68 -23.26 -3.76
C PHE A 43 -3.48 -22.79 -4.98
N GLY A 44 -2.82 -22.75 -6.14
CA GLY A 44 -3.47 -22.47 -7.43
C GLY A 44 -3.68 -20.99 -7.77
N VAL A 45 -3.15 -20.06 -6.97
CA VAL A 45 -3.23 -18.62 -7.25
C VAL A 45 -1.86 -17.96 -7.16
N ASP A 46 -1.60 -17.09 -8.14
CA ASP A 46 -0.40 -16.26 -8.20
C ASP A 46 -0.77 -14.80 -8.00
N THR A 47 -0.04 -14.14 -7.10
CA THR A 47 -0.15 -12.69 -6.90
C THR A 47 0.64 -11.95 -7.98
N LEU A 48 0.31 -10.68 -8.20
CA LEU A 48 1.07 -9.80 -9.11
C LEU A 48 2.58 -9.81 -8.81
N SER A 49 2.97 -9.81 -7.53
CA SER A 49 4.36 -9.86 -7.09
C SER A 49 5.06 -11.15 -7.52
N VAL A 50 4.41 -12.29 -7.33
CA VAL A 50 4.94 -13.61 -7.70
C VAL A 50 5.04 -13.74 -9.21
N TRP A 51 4.06 -13.24 -9.96
CA TRP A 51 4.06 -13.32 -11.42
C TRP A 51 5.21 -12.51 -12.05
N VAL A 52 5.44 -11.27 -11.57
CA VAL A 52 6.58 -10.44 -12.00
C VAL A 52 7.90 -11.16 -11.71
N TRP A 53 8.03 -11.73 -10.51
CA TRP A 53 9.24 -12.43 -10.10
C TRP A 53 9.50 -13.67 -10.95
N GLN A 54 8.49 -14.52 -11.17
CA GLN A 54 8.60 -15.72 -12.03
C GLN A 54 8.98 -15.36 -13.47
N ALA A 55 8.26 -14.42 -14.10
CA ALA A 55 8.54 -14.00 -15.46
C ALA A 55 9.95 -13.39 -15.59
N THR A 56 10.40 -12.67 -14.57
CA THR A 56 11.77 -12.12 -14.53
C THR A 56 12.82 -13.24 -14.36
N SER A 57 12.57 -14.22 -13.49
CA SER A 57 13.45 -15.37 -13.29
C SER A 57 13.57 -16.26 -14.53
N GLU A 58 12.51 -16.37 -15.32
CA GLU A 58 12.50 -17.10 -16.59
C GLU A 58 13.00 -16.26 -17.78
N SER A 59 13.51 -15.05 -17.53
CA SER A 59 13.95 -14.09 -18.57
C SER A 59 12.86 -13.67 -19.58
N LEU A 60 11.59 -13.78 -19.19
CA LEU A 60 10.42 -13.38 -19.95
C LEU A 60 10.07 -11.91 -19.70
N TRP A 61 10.96 -11.00 -20.08
CA TRP A 61 10.84 -9.55 -19.80
C TRP A 61 9.55 -8.91 -20.32
N ALA A 62 9.12 -9.31 -21.52
CA ALA A 62 7.90 -8.79 -22.14
C ALA A 62 6.65 -9.17 -21.33
N GLN A 63 6.64 -10.36 -20.74
CA GLN A 63 5.53 -10.81 -19.89
C GLN A 63 5.60 -10.15 -18.51
N ALA A 64 6.78 -9.90 -17.97
CA ALA A 64 6.96 -9.19 -16.70
C ALA A 64 6.58 -7.70 -16.77
N ALA A 65 6.67 -7.09 -17.95
CA ALA A 65 6.46 -5.64 -18.13
C ALA A 65 5.02 -5.20 -17.78
N VAL A 66 4.01 -5.93 -18.26
CA VAL A 66 2.60 -5.60 -18.01
C VAL A 66 2.24 -5.61 -16.51
N PRO A 67 2.47 -6.69 -15.74
CA PRO A 67 2.16 -6.69 -14.31
C PRO A 67 3.02 -5.71 -13.52
N SER A 68 4.27 -5.46 -13.92
CA SER A 68 5.11 -4.42 -13.30
C SER A 68 4.54 -3.02 -13.49
N LEU A 69 4.04 -2.70 -14.69
CA LEU A 69 3.39 -1.41 -14.97
C LEU A 69 2.11 -1.23 -14.15
N VAL A 70 1.31 -2.29 -13.99
CA VAL A 70 0.11 -2.26 -13.13
C VAL A 70 0.50 -1.97 -11.68
N MET A 71 1.56 -2.60 -11.15
CA MET A 71 2.06 -2.31 -9.80
C MET A 71 2.51 -0.86 -9.64
N VAL A 72 3.19 -0.29 -10.64
CA VAL A 72 3.59 1.13 -10.65
C VAL A 72 2.37 2.04 -10.66
N ALA A 73 1.37 1.75 -11.50
CA ALA A 73 0.14 2.53 -11.58
C ALA A 73 -0.62 2.53 -10.25
N ILE A 74 -0.73 1.38 -9.58
CA ILE A 74 -1.36 1.29 -8.25
C ILE A 74 -0.58 2.12 -7.22
N GLY A 75 0.75 2.04 -7.23
CA GLY A 75 1.59 2.85 -6.34
C GLY A 75 1.43 4.35 -6.58
N MET A 76 1.37 4.77 -7.84
CA MET A 76 1.16 6.16 -8.21
C MET A 76 -0.21 6.67 -7.75
N LEU A 77 -1.27 5.85 -7.88
CA LEU A 77 -2.59 6.18 -7.38
C LEU A 77 -2.61 6.32 -5.85
N ALA A 78 -1.97 5.41 -5.12
CA ALA A 78 -1.90 5.45 -3.67
C ALA A 78 -1.16 6.70 -3.16
N VAL A 79 -0.01 7.02 -3.77
CA VAL A 79 0.76 8.24 -3.45
C VAL A 79 0.01 9.50 -3.85
N GLY A 80 -0.61 9.52 -5.03
CA GLY A 80 -1.44 10.66 -5.47
C GLY A 80 -2.62 10.91 -4.53
N ALA A 81 -3.34 9.85 -4.14
CA ALA A 81 -4.42 9.95 -3.16
C ALA A 81 -3.91 10.47 -1.81
N LEU A 82 -2.74 10.00 -1.36
CA LEU A 82 -2.10 10.49 -0.15
C LEU A 82 -1.79 12.00 -0.22
N LEU A 83 -1.15 12.44 -1.30
CA LEU A 83 -0.81 13.85 -1.48
C LEU A 83 -2.08 14.73 -1.43
N THR A 84 -3.14 14.34 -2.13
CA THR A 84 -4.42 15.07 -2.08
C THR A 84 -5.07 15.06 -0.68
N ALA A 85 -4.89 13.98 0.08
CA ALA A 85 -5.41 13.87 1.44
C ALA A 85 -4.65 14.77 2.43
N ILE A 86 -3.33 14.92 2.23
CA ILE A 86 -2.49 15.82 3.02
C ILE A 86 -2.84 17.28 2.71
N GLU A 87 -3.01 17.65 1.45
CA GLU A 87 -3.41 19.00 1.04
C GLU A 87 -4.75 19.42 1.68
N ARG A 88 -5.76 18.54 1.64
CA ARG A 88 -7.06 18.77 2.30
C ARG A 88 -6.96 18.84 3.83
N GLY A 89 -5.98 18.16 4.42
CA GLY A 89 -5.70 18.25 5.85
C GLY A 89 -5.04 19.58 6.24
N ALA A 90 -4.20 20.14 5.36
CA ALA A 90 -3.55 21.43 5.56
C ALA A 90 -4.54 22.60 5.46
N GLU A 91 -5.51 22.54 4.54
CA GLU A 91 -6.60 23.54 4.43
C GLU A 91 -7.47 23.65 5.68
N PHE A 92 -7.55 22.59 6.50
CA PHE A 92 -8.32 22.58 7.76
C PHE A 92 -7.56 23.20 8.95
N VAL A 93 -6.24 23.43 8.81
CA VAL A 93 -5.38 23.98 9.86
C VAL A 93 -5.12 25.49 9.68
N SER A 94 -5.34 26.03 8.47
CA SER A 94 -5.38 27.48 8.20
C SER A 94 -6.73 28.09 8.52
#